data_AF-A0A7R8VM15-F1
#
_entry.id   AF-A0A7R8VM15-F1
#
_cell.length_a   1.000
_cell.length_b   1.000
_cell.length_c   1.000
_cell.angle_alpha   90.00
_cell.angle_beta   90.00
_cell.angle_gamma   90.00
#
_symmetry.space_group_name_H-M   'P 1'
#
loop_
_entity.id
_entity.type
_entity.pdbx_description
1 polymer ?
#
loop_
_entity_poly.entity_id
_entity_poly.type
_entity_poly.pdbx_seq_one_letter_code
_entity_poly.pdbx_strand_id
1 'polypeptide(L)'
;MFPATYLARRALDDLELPVSLFDQHFGLGLLNEDLVNLDVQQFKPEEIKVKTVDNYIVVEGKHEERKDEHGFISREFQRRYLLPEGVDPQAVTSTLSSDGILSIAAPKVVPAVGNERAVPITHTNAPAIKQQDQGDK
;
A
#
# COMPACT_ATOMS: atom_id res chain seq x y z
N MET A 1 -33.92 36.16 28.46
CA MET A 1 -32.96 36.53 27.40
C MET A 1 -32.08 35.32 27.15
N PHE A 2 -32.46 34.48 26.19
CA PHE A 2 -31.72 33.29 25.74
C PHE A 2 -31.67 33.39 24.21
N PRO A 3 -30.51 33.27 23.54
CA PRO A 3 -30.46 33.45 22.11
C PRO A 3 -30.92 32.19 21.38
N ALA A 4 -31.66 32.43 20.30
CA ALA A 4 -32.10 31.44 19.33
C ALA A 4 -31.05 31.28 18.22
N THR A 5 -30.61 30.05 17.95
CA THR A 5 -30.05 29.61 16.66
C THR A 5 -29.96 28.08 16.61
N TYR A 6 -31.10 27.40 16.45
CA TYR A 6 -31.16 25.99 16.02
C TYR A 6 -31.78 25.91 14.62
N LEU A 7 -31.21 26.60 13.63
CA LEU A 7 -31.56 26.44 12.22
C LEU A 7 -30.34 26.75 11.35
N ALA A 8 -29.54 25.71 11.10
CA ALA A 8 -28.68 25.51 9.92
C ALA A 8 -27.47 24.64 10.30
N ARG A 9 -27.65 23.32 10.28
CA ARG A 9 -26.64 22.32 9.91
C ARG A 9 -27.29 20.92 9.97
N ARG A 10 -28.29 20.73 9.11
CA ARG A 10 -28.80 19.42 8.68
C ARG A 10 -28.71 19.32 7.15
N ALA A 11 -27.62 19.85 6.60
CA ALA A 11 -27.33 19.90 5.18
C ALA A 11 -25.81 19.99 4.96
N LEU A 12 -25.05 19.17 5.69
CA LEU A 12 -23.62 18.92 5.50
C LEU A 12 -23.28 17.44 5.80
N ASP A 13 -24.27 16.56 5.66
CA ASP A 13 -24.09 15.09 5.73
C ASP A 13 -24.02 14.46 4.31
N ASP A 14 -24.15 15.26 3.24
CA ASP A 14 -24.17 14.79 1.83
C ASP A 14 -23.00 15.34 0.99
N LEU A 15 -21.84 15.60 1.60
CA LEU A 15 -20.57 15.69 0.88
C LEU A 15 -19.80 14.40 1.12
N GLU A 16 -20.22 13.37 0.40
CA GLU A 16 -19.45 12.16 0.11
C GLU A 16 -18.16 12.54 -0.63
N LEU A 17 -17.19 13.13 0.07
CA LEU A 17 -15.81 13.12 -0.39
C LEU A 17 -15.26 11.76 0.02
N PRO A 18 -14.97 10.85 -0.93
CA PRO A 18 -14.40 9.56 -0.59
C PRO A 18 -13.11 9.79 0.18
N VAL A 19 -12.92 9.05 1.27
CA VAL A 19 -11.71 9.05 2.12
C VAL A 19 -10.49 8.45 1.36
N SER A 20 -10.47 8.54 0.04
CA SER A 20 -9.54 7.87 -0.87
C SER A 20 -8.48 8.79 -1.45
N LEU A 21 -8.18 9.94 -0.85
CA LEU A 21 -7.20 10.88 -1.43
C LEU A 21 -6.15 11.44 -0.47
N PHE A 22 -6.00 10.89 0.74
CA PHE A 22 -4.90 11.24 1.64
C PHE A 22 -4.50 10.05 2.52
N ASP A 23 -4.11 8.94 1.91
CA ASP A 23 -3.14 8.05 2.55
C ASP A 23 -1.76 8.62 2.19
N GLN A 24 -1.05 9.21 3.15
CA GLN A 24 0.13 10.06 2.92
C GLN A 24 1.35 9.36 2.28
N HIS A 25 1.22 8.15 1.73
CA HIS A 25 2.33 7.44 1.07
C HIS A 25 1.96 6.71 -0.23
N PHE A 26 0.70 6.74 -0.69
CA PHE A 26 0.32 6.07 -1.95
C PHE A 26 0.63 6.95 -3.17
N GLY A 27 1.91 7.11 -3.51
CA GLY A 27 2.27 7.82 -4.75
C GLY A 27 3.72 8.24 -4.93
N LEU A 28 4.57 8.12 -3.90
CA LEU A 28 6.01 8.35 -4.04
C LEU A 28 6.71 7.01 -4.05
N GLY A 29 6.86 6.45 -5.26
CA GLY A 29 7.63 5.26 -5.59
C GLY A 29 8.56 4.70 -4.50
N LEU A 30 7.98 3.97 -3.55
CA LEU A 30 8.71 3.02 -2.73
C LEU A 30 8.98 1.83 -3.65
N LEU A 31 10.04 1.99 -4.45
CA LEU A 31 10.87 0.86 -4.80
C LEU A 31 11.33 0.29 -3.47
N ASN A 32 11.14 -1.03 -3.28
CA ASN A 32 11.46 -1.81 -2.08
C ASN A 32 10.25 -2.05 -1.18
N GLU A 33 9.68 -3.26 -1.29
CA GLU A 33 9.03 -4.13 -0.29
C GLU A 33 8.04 -3.58 0.77
N ASP A 34 8.21 -2.36 1.27
CA ASP A 34 7.43 -1.74 2.35
C ASP A 34 6.16 -1.07 1.81
N LEU A 35 5.00 -1.50 2.32
CA LEU A 35 3.69 -1.01 1.91
C LEU A 35 3.23 0.20 2.73
N VAL A 36 3.44 0.17 4.05
CA VAL A 36 2.97 1.24 4.95
C VAL A 36 3.78 1.33 6.23
N ASN A 37 3.96 2.56 6.73
CA ASN A 37 4.48 2.88 8.06
C ASN A 37 3.41 3.60 8.90
N LEU A 38 3.25 3.18 10.15
CA LEU A 38 2.24 3.68 11.07
C LEU A 38 2.84 4.07 12.41
N ASP A 39 2.60 5.31 12.85
CA ASP A 39 2.88 5.70 14.23
C ASP A 39 1.83 5.09 15.17
N VAL A 40 2.30 4.24 16.07
CA VAL A 40 1.50 3.49 17.05
C VAL A 40 2.04 3.66 18.47
N GLN A 41 2.83 4.71 18.73
CA GLN A 41 3.45 4.97 20.05
C GLN A 41 2.45 5.06 21.22
N GLN A 42 1.18 5.33 20.94
CA GLN A 42 0.12 5.40 21.94
C GLN A 42 -0.42 4.02 22.38
N PHE A 43 0.12 2.93 21.81
CA PHE A 43 -0.27 1.55 22.07
C PHE A 43 0.94 0.73 22.49
N LYS A 44 0.72 -0.23 23.39
CA LYS A 44 1.74 -1.25 23.67
C LYS A 44 1.81 -2.26 22.50
N PRO A 45 2.94 -2.93 22.28
CA PRO A 45 3.04 -3.95 21.23
C PRO A 45 1.95 -5.02 21.31
N GLU A 46 1.55 -5.42 22.51
CA GLU A 46 0.52 -6.45 22.73
C GLU A 46 -0.91 -5.95 22.45
N GLU A 47 -1.10 -4.63 22.34
CA GLU A 47 -2.37 -3.97 22.02
C GLU A 47 -2.58 -3.82 20.52
N ILE A 48 -1.58 -4.19 19.70
CA ILE A 48 -1.57 -4.05 18.25
C ILE A 48 -1.70 -5.42 17.60
N LYS A 49 -2.55 -5.51 16.60
CA LYS A 49 -2.75 -6.71 15.80
C LYS A 49 -2.71 -6.38 14.32
N VAL A 50 -1.89 -7.13 13.59
CA VAL A 50 -1.85 -7.10 12.13
C VAL A 50 -2.38 -8.43 11.62
N LYS A 51 -3.28 -8.38 10.63
CA LYS A 51 -3.84 -9.57 9.98
C LYS A 51 -4.12 -9.30 8.52
N THR A 52 -4.08 -10.33 7.70
CA THR A 52 -4.61 -10.29 6.34
C THR A 52 -6.02 -10.87 6.33
N VAL A 53 -6.96 -10.16 5.73
CA VAL A 53 -8.36 -10.58 5.58
C VAL A 53 -8.80 -10.23 4.16
N ASP A 54 -9.23 -11.26 3.42
CA ASP A 54 -9.51 -11.16 1.99
C ASP A 54 -8.30 -10.58 1.23
N ASN A 55 -8.47 -9.41 0.61
CA ASN A 55 -7.43 -8.69 -0.11
C ASN A 55 -6.92 -7.45 0.64
N TYR A 56 -7.06 -7.43 1.97
CA TYR A 56 -6.63 -6.31 2.80
C TYR A 56 -5.67 -6.73 3.90
N ILE A 57 -4.72 -5.86 4.20
CA ILE A 57 -4.03 -5.83 5.48
C ILE A 57 -4.88 -5.00 6.44
N VAL A 58 -5.21 -5.57 7.59
CA VAL A 58 -5.97 -4.93 8.65
C VAL A 58 -5.07 -4.77 9.86
N VAL A 59 -4.92 -3.52 10.31
CA VAL A 59 -4.19 -3.15 11.51
C VAL A 59 -5.19 -2.67 12.55
N GLU A 60 -5.21 -3.33 13.71
CA GLU A 60 -6.07 -3.03 14.84
C GLU A 60 -5.19 -2.62 16.02
N GLY A 61 -5.55 -1.54 16.71
CA GLY A 61 -4.93 -1.16 17.97
C GLY A 61 -6.01 -0.92 19.01
N LYS A 62 -5.93 -1.57 20.17
CA LYS A 62 -6.92 -1.44 21.24
C LYS A 62 -6.26 -1.29 22.60
N HIS A 63 -6.37 -0.09 23.16
CA HIS A 63 -5.98 0.25 24.51
C HIS A 63 -7.25 0.37 25.35
N GLU A 64 -7.46 -0.58 26.26
CA GLU A 64 -8.58 -0.53 27.20
C GLU A 64 -8.49 0.68 28.14
N GLU A 65 -9.61 1.03 28.74
CA GLU A 65 -9.67 2.12 29.70
C GLU A 65 -8.66 1.90 30.85
N ARG A 66 -7.65 2.76 30.90
CA ARG A 66 -6.66 2.77 31.98
C ARG A 66 -6.58 4.13 32.62
N LYS A 67 -6.34 4.12 33.93
CA LYS A 67 -6.11 5.36 34.67
C LYS A 67 -4.73 5.91 34.30
N ASP A 68 -4.68 7.18 33.92
CA ASP A 68 -3.45 7.94 33.68
C ASP A 68 -3.35 9.14 34.64
N GLU A 69 -2.39 10.03 34.42
CA GLU A 69 -2.17 11.22 35.24
C GLU A 69 -3.36 12.21 35.22
N HIS A 70 -4.23 12.14 34.21
CA HIS A 70 -5.29 13.12 33.96
C HIS A 70 -6.71 12.54 34.03
N GLY A 71 -6.86 11.24 34.23
CA GLY A 71 -8.15 10.58 34.35
C GLY A 71 -8.09 9.15 33.86
N PHE A 72 -9.04 8.79 32.99
CA PHE A 72 -9.10 7.49 32.34
C PHE A 72 -8.97 7.70 30.85
N ILE A 73 -8.19 6.84 30.19
CA ILE A 73 -7.98 6.90 28.75
C ILE A 73 -8.19 5.55 28.10
N SER A 74 -8.93 5.55 27.00
CA SER A 74 -9.17 4.41 26.13
C SER A 74 -8.92 4.87 24.69
N ARG A 75 -8.30 4.01 23.87
CA ARG A 75 -8.02 4.29 22.46
C ARG A 75 -8.29 3.05 21.63
N GLU A 76 -8.90 3.22 20.47
CA GLU A 76 -9.12 2.12 19.53
C GLU A 76 -8.99 2.63 18.10
N PHE A 77 -8.30 1.88 17.24
CA PHE A 77 -8.28 2.15 15.81
C PHE A 77 -8.32 0.86 15.00
N GLN A 78 -8.83 0.98 13.78
CA GLN A 78 -8.70 -0.04 12.74
C GLN A 78 -8.37 0.66 11.41
N ARG A 79 -7.27 0.24 10.76
CA ARG A 79 -6.90 0.69 9.42
C ARG A 79 -6.87 -0.50 8.46
N ARG A 80 -7.31 -0.28 7.22
CA ARG A 80 -7.35 -1.30 6.17
C ARG A 80 -6.58 -0.80 4.96
N TYR A 81 -5.58 -1.57 4.53
CA TYR A 81 -4.76 -1.30 3.36
C TYR A 81 -5.05 -2.36 2.32
N LEU A 82 -5.34 -1.93 1.09
CA LEU A 82 -5.52 -2.88 0.00
C LEU A 82 -4.19 -3.55 -0.29
N LEU A 83 -4.18 -4.88 -0.30
CA LEU A 83 -3.01 -5.65 -0.66
C LEU A 83 -2.73 -5.45 -2.16
N PRO A 84 -1.48 -5.15 -2.57
CA PRO A 84 -1.15 -5.05 -3.98
C PRO A 84 -1.45 -6.35 -4.73
N GLU A 85 -1.83 -6.23 -6.00
CA GLU A 85 -2.07 -7.39 -6.86
C GLU A 85 -0.83 -8.27 -6.97
N GLY A 86 -1.02 -9.59 -6.89
CA GLY A 86 0.05 -10.59 -7.01
C GLY A 86 0.91 -10.80 -5.75
N VAL A 87 0.57 -10.16 -4.63
CA VAL A 87 1.20 -10.46 -3.33
C VAL A 87 0.51 -11.66 -2.69
N ASP A 88 1.30 -12.61 -2.19
CA ASP A 88 0.81 -13.67 -1.32
C ASP A 88 0.51 -13.10 0.09
N PRO A 89 -0.73 -13.18 0.59
CA PRO A 89 -1.06 -12.71 1.94
C PRO A 89 -0.23 -13.35 3.07
N GLN A 90 0.33 -14.55 2.85
CA GLN A 90 1.20 -15.23 3.80
C GLN A 90 2.64 -14.69 3.80
N ALA A 91 3.05 -13.97 2.74
CA ALA A 91 4.35 -13.33 2.64
C ALA A 91 4.39 -11.93 3.27
N VAL A 92 3.25 -11.42 3.76
CA VAL A 92 3.17 -10.15 4.48
C VAL A 92 3.93 -10.25 5.80
N THR A 93 4.82 -9.29 6.04
CA THR A 93 5.57 -9.19 7.28
C THR A 93 5.34 -7.84 7.95
N SER A 94 5.57 -7.78 9.26
CA SER A 94 5.43 -6.56 10.04
C SER A 94 6.53 -6.45 11.08
N THR A 95 7.06 -5.25 11.27
CA THR A 95 8.07 -4.93 12.30
C THR A 95 7.63 -3.70 13.08
N LEU A 96 7.88 -3.69 14.39
CA LEU A 96 7.60 -2.54 15.25
C LEU A 96 8.94 -2.05 15.82
N SER A 97 9.28 -0.80 15.51
CA SER A 97 10.49 -0.16 16.01
C SER A 97 10.34 0.31 17.46
N SER A 98 11.46 0.60 18.12
CA SER A 98 11.48 1.07 19.52
C SER A 98 10.90 2.48 19.70
N ASP A 99 10.88 3.29 18.65
CA ASP A 99 10.21 4.60 18.60
C ASP A 99 8.74 4.48 18.16
N GLY A 100 8.17 3.27 18.14
CA GLY A 100 6.75 3.03 17.97
C GLY A 100 6.23 3.21 16.54
N ILE A 101 7.09 2.98 15.54
CA ILE A 101 6.70 2.93 14.14
C ILE A 101 6.48 1.47 13.73
N LEU A 102 5.25 1.14 13.34
CA LEU A 102 4.89 -0.15 12.75
C LEU A 102 5.07 -0.08 11.24
N SER A 103 6.00 -0.86 10.71
CA SER A 103 6.25 -1.04 9.29
C SER A 103 5.64 -2.35 8.81
N ILE A 104 4.94 -2.33 7.68
CA ILE A 104 4.33 -3.51 7.07
C ILE A 104 4.83 -3.64 5.63
N ALA A 105 5.40 -4.79 5.32
CA ALA A 105 5.93 -5.13 4.01
C ALA A 105 5.07 -6.19 3.31
N ALA A 106 4.92 -6.02 2.00
CA ALA A 106 4.09 -6.85 1.14
C ALA A 106 4.88 -7.17 -0.14
N PRO A 107 5.87 -8.08 -0.06
CA PRO A 107 6.76 -8.36 -1.17
C PRO A 107 5.98 -8.96 -2.34
N LYS A 108 6.11 -8.34 -3.51
CA LYS A 108 5.57 -8.91 -4.75
C LYS A 108 6.43 -10.08 -5.16
N VAL A 109 5.80 -11.19 -5.52
CA VAL A 109 6.48 -12.27 -6.23
C VAL A 109 6.74 -11.77 -7.65
N VAL A 110 7.86 -11.07 -7.85
CA VAL A 110 8.37 -10.81 -9.18
C VAL A 110 8.94 -12.15 -9.68
N PRO A 111 8.37 -12.78 -10.71
CA PRO A 111 9.06 -13.89 -11.35
C PRO A 111 10.42 -13.36 -11.77
N ALA A 112 11.50 -14.08 -11.44
CA ALA A 112 12.86 -13.68 -11.77
C ALA A 112 12.91 -13.37 -13.27
N VAL A 113 12.92 -12.08 -13.63
CA VAL A 113 12.99 -11.65 -15.02
C VAL A 113 14.44 -11.83 -15.47
N GLY A 114 14.78 -13.09 -15.74
CA GLY A 114 15.89 -13.49 -16.59
C GLY A 114 15.34 -13.90 -17.95
N ASN A 115 14.50 -13.05 -18.57
CA ASN A 115 13.99 -13.30 -19.93
C ASN A 115 14.98 -12.83 -21.00
N GLU A 116 16.20 -12.44 -20.62
CA GLU A 116 17.25 -12.12 -21.57
C GLU A 116 17.83 -13.43 -22.14
N ARG A 117 17.41 -13.77 -23.36
CA ARG A 117 18.00 -14.85 -24.15
C ARG A 117 18.81 -14.24 -25.28
N ALA A 118 20.12 -14.43 -25.25
CA ALA A 118 20.98 -14.09 -26.38
C ALA A 118 20.58 -14.91 -27.62
N VAL A 119 20.22 -14.24 -28.71
CA VAL A 119 19.93 -14.87 -30.01
C VAL A 119 21.19 -14.78 -30.87
N PRO A 120 21.81 -15.91 -31.26
CA PRO A 120 23.03 -15.88 -32.08
C PRO A 120 22.73 -15.37 -33.49
N ILE A 121 23.57 -14.47 -33.98
CA ILE A 121 23.48 -13.94 -35.34
C ILE A 121 24.07 -14.96 -36.31
N THR A 122 23.28 -15.41 -37.29
CA THR A 122 23.75 -16.26 -38.39
C THR A 122 24.11 -15.38 -39.60
N HIS A 123 25.38 -15.37 -39.98
CA HIS A 123 25.86 -14.63 -41.16
C HIS A 123 25.55 -15.42 -42.44
N THR A 124 24.69 -14.88 -43.29
CA THR A 124 24.24 -15.54 -44.54
C THR A 124 25.15 -15.29 -45.74
N ASN A 125 26.15 -14.41 -45.62
CA ASN A 125 27.09 -13.98 -46.68
C ASN A 125 26.43 -13.54 -48.00
N ALA A 126 25.12 -13.30 -47.99
CA ALA A 126 24.34 -12.88 -49.15
C ALA A 126 23.60 -11.58 -48.79
N PRO A 127 23.51 -10.62 -49.73
CA PRO A 127 22.73 -9.42 -49.53
C PRO A 127 21.25 -9.78 -49.34
N ALA A 128 20.58 -9.08 -48.41
CA ALA A 128 19.17 -9.31 -48.10
C ALA A 128 18.23 -9.00 -49.28
N ILE A 129 18.68 -8.17 -50.22
CA ILE A 129 17.94 -7.80 -51.42
C ILE A 129 18.69 -8.39 -52.62
N LYS A 130 18.06 -9.34 -53.31
CA LYS A 130 18.52 -9.79 -54.62
C LYS A 130 18.04 -8.76 -55.64
N GLN A 131 18.96 -8.00 -56.21
CA GLN A 131 18.63 -7.16 -57.37
C GLN A 131 18.17 -8.10 -58.49
N GLN A 132 16.91 -7.97 -58.90
CA GLN A 132 16.44 -8.59 -60.13
C GLN A 132 17.04 -7.76 -61.26
N ASP A 133 18.09 -8.29 -61.89
CA ASP A 133 18.57 -7.73 -63.15
C ASP A 133 17.42 -7.81 -64.16
N GLN A 134 16.85 -6.64 -64.45
CA GLN A 134 15.91 -6.43 -65.52
C GLN A 134 16.71 -6.41 -66.82
N GLY A 135 17.09 -7.61 -67.28
CA GLY A 135 17.56 -7.82 -68.64
C GLY A 135 16.37 -7.99 -69.56
N ASP A 136 16.12 -7.03 -70.45
CA ASP A 136 15.81 -7.35 -71.83
C ASP A 136 15.98 -6.13 -72.76
N LYS A 137 16.84 -6.34 -73.76
CA LYS A 137 17.00 -5.71 -75.09
C LYS A 137 16.89 -4.19 -75.27
#